data_AF-A0A7C3SSX4-F1
#
_entry.id   AF-A0A7C3SSX4-F1
#
_cell.length_a   1.000
_cell.length_b   1.000
_cell.length_c   1.000
_cell.angle_alpha   90.00
_cell.angle_beta   90.00
_cell.angle_gamma   90.00
#
_symmetry.space_group_name_H-M   'P 1'
#
loop_
_entity.id
_entity.type
_entity.pdbx_description
1 polymer ?
#
loop_
_entity_poly.entity_id
_entity_poly.type
_entity_poly.pdbx_seq_one_letter_code
_entity_poly.pdbx_strand_id
1 'polypeptide(L)' 'MLNDEVKDFIKSEKIIAVIRADLKQELFFKAVHALFEGGIRCIEITMTTPGALTIIESLKKEWKGKDIIIG' A
#
# COMPACT_ATOMS: atom_id res chain seq x y z
N MET A 1 -0.90 12.47 -7.36
CA MET A 1 -2.18 12.29 -8.05
C MET A 1 -3.17 13.30 -7.49
N LEU A 2 -3.94 13.95 -8.36
CA LEU A 2 -5.15 14.69 -8.02
C LEU A 2 -6.26 13.71 -7.62
N ASN A 3 -7.33 14.20 -6.98
CA ASN A 3 -8.42 13.35 -6.49
C ASN A 3 -9.12 12.53 -7.60
N ASP A 4 -9.27 13.11 -8.78
CA ASP A 4 -9.88 12.40 -9.92
C ASP A 4 -8.96 11.30 -10.44
N GLU A 5 -7.66 11.55 -10.51
CA GLU A 5 -6.66 10.55 -10.91
C GLU A 5 -6.64 9.35 -9.93
N VAL A 6 -6.74 9.60 -8.62
CA VAL A 6 -6.84 8.54 -7.61
C VAL A 6 -8.09 7.69 -7.82
N LYS A 7 -9.25 8.32 -8.04
CA LYS A 7 -10.52 7.60 -8.27
C LYS A 7 -10.45 6.74 -9.52
N ASP A 8 -9.89 7.25 -10.61
CA ASP A 8 -9.81 6.53 -11.87
C ASP A 8 -8.78 5.39 -11.80
N PHE A 9 -7.67 5.58 -11.09
CA PHE A 9 -6.71 4.53 -10.80
C PHE A 9 -7.32 3.39 -9.98
N ILE A 10 -8.07 3.70 -8.91
CA ILE A 10 -8.76 2.68 -8.11
C ILE A 10 -9.78 1.90 -8.98
N LYS A 11 -10.52 2.59 -9.87
CA LYS A 11 -11.46 1.92 -10.79
C LYS A 11 -10.76 1.02 -11.80
N SER A 12 -9.58 1.40 -12.31
CA SER A 12 -8.84 0.58 -13.28
C SER A 12 -8.28 -0.68 -12.63
N GLU A 13 -7.76 -0.57 -11.40
CA GLU A 13 -7.16 -1.68 -10.66
C GLU A 13 -8.19 -2.65 -10.06
N LYS A 14 -9.42 -2.18 -9.82
CA LYS A 14 -10.60 -2.97 -9.38
C LYS A 14 -10.49 -3.67 -8.02
N ILE A 15 -9.30 -3.72 -7.42
CA ILE A 15 -9.01 -4.42 -6.17
C ILE A 15 -8.18 -3.50 -5.27
N ILE A 16 -8.55 -3.44 -3.98
CA ILE A 16 -7.76 -2.81 -2.92
C ILE A 16 -7.46 -3.87 -1.87
N ALA A 17 -6.18 -4.09 -1.55
CA ALA A 17 -5.80 -4.97 -0.46
C ALA A 17 -5.79 -4.19 0.86
N VAL A 18 -6.62 -4.60 1.83
CA VAL A 18 -6.69 -3.99 3.15
C VAL A 18 -5.93 -4.85 4.15
N ILE A 19 -4.92 -4.28 4.81
CA ILE A 19 -4.02 -5.00 5.69
C ILE A 19 -4.09 -4.44 7.11
N ARG A 20 -4.55 -5.30 8.03
CA ARG A 20 -4.43 -5.12 9.48
C ARG A 20 -3.64 -6.28 10.04
N ALA A 21 -2.49 -6.00 10.62
CA ALA A 21 -1.69 -7.06 11.22
C ALA A 21 -0.84 -6.53 12.36
N ASP A 22 -0.81 -7.27 13.48
CA ASP A 22 0.16 -7.06 14.55
C ASP A 22 1.35 -7.98 14.30
N LEU A 23 2.23 -7.57 13.39
CA LEU A 23 3.40 -8.34 12.95
C LEU A 23 4.66 -7.52 13.10
N LYS A 24 5.80 -8.21 13.17
CA LYS A 24 7.11 -7.56 13.00
C LYS A 24 7.14 -6.81 11.67
N GLN A 25 7.67 -5.59 11.67
CA GLN A 25 7.71 -4.72 10.48
C GLN A 25 8.27 -5.43 9.25
N GLU A 26 9.37 -6.20 9.38
CA GLU A 26 9.95 -6.95 8.26
C GLU A 26 8.96 -7.90 7.58
N LEU A 27 8.13 -8.60 8.35
CA LEU A 27 7.12 -9.50 7.80
C LEU A 27 5.98 -8.73 7.14
N PHE A 28 5.60 -7.58 7.70
CA PHE A 28 4.63 -6.68 7.09
C PHE A 28 5.12 -6.18 5.73
N PHE A 29 6.37 -5.72 5.66
CA PHE A 29 7.00 -5.32 4.39
C PHE A 29 6.96 -6.46 3.39
N LYS A 30 7.39 -7.68 3.76
CA LYS A 30 7.33 -8.86 2.86
C LYS A 30 5.93 -9.10 2.31
N ALA A 31 4.88 -9.00 3.14
CA ALA A 31 3.51 -9.16 2.69
C ALA A 31 3.10 -8.07 1.67
N VAL A 32 3.47 -6.82 1.93
CA VAL A 32 3.20 -5.69 1.03
C VAL A 32 3.96 -5.81 -0.29
N HIS A 33 5.22 -6.24 -0.27
CA HIS A 33 5.98 -6.54 -1.50
C HIS A 33 5.34 -7.67 -2.31
N ALA A 34 4.94 -8.76 -1.65
CA ALA A 34 4.30 -9.88 -2.32
C ALA A 34 2.98 -9.49 -3.00
N LEU A 35 2.19 -8.61 -2.37
CA LEU A 35 0.97 -8.06 -2.99
C LEU A 35 1.29 -7.24 -4.23
N PHE A 36 2.31 -6.38 -4.16
CA PHE A 36 2.76 -5.60 -5.31
C PHE A 36 3.29 -6.49 -6.44
N GLU A 37 4.13 -7.47 -6.14
CA GLU A 37 4.63 -8.45 -7.12
C GLU A 37 3.48 -9.27 -7.74
N GLY A 38 2.46 -9.58 -6.94
CA GLY A 38 1.24 -10.27 -7.37
C GLY A 38 0.27 -9.43 -8.22
N GLY A 39 0.60 -8.17 -8.51
CA GLY A 39 -0.21 -7.31 -9.38
C GLY A 39 -1.16 -6.36 -8.64
N ILE A 40 -1.17 -6.34 -7.31
CA ILE A 40 -2.02 -5.41 -6.55
C ILE A 40 -1.34 -4.03 -6.51
N ARG A 41 -2.06 -2.99 -6.97
CA ARG A 41 -1.54 -1.62 -7.03
C ARG A 41 -2.22 -0.65 -6.06
N CYS A 42 -3.29 -1.08 -5.39
CA CYS A 42 -3.95 -0.30 -4.34
C CYS A 42 -3.86 -1.07 -3.01
N ILE A 43 -3.19 -0.49 -2.02
CA ILE A 43 -2.98 -1.12 -0.70
C ILE A 43 -3.41 -0.14 0.39
N GLU A 44 -4.30 -0.57 1.28
CA GLU A 44 -4.68 0.13 2.51
C GLU A 44 -3.99 -0.54 3.70
N ILE A 45 -3.28 0.26 4.50
CA ILE A 45 -2.70 -0.13 5.77
C ILE A 45 -3.57 0.48 6.87
N THR A 46 -4.27 -0.37 7.63
CA THR A 46 -5.16 0.15 8.68
C THR A 46 -4.36 0.90 9.75
N MET A 47 -4.85 2.04 10.23
CA MET A 47 -4.17 2.85 11.26
C MET A 47 -4.03 2.14 12.62
N THR A 48 -4.78 1.06 12.86
CA THR A 48 -4.63 0.20 14.04
C THR A 48 -3.43 -0.75 13.94
N THR A 49 -2.75 -0.81 12.79
CA THR A 49 -1.49 -1.54 12.62
C THR A 49 -0.36 -0.77 13.35
N PRO A 50 0.38 -1.42 14.27
CA PRO A 50 1.51 -0.77 14.94
C PRO A 50 2.53 -0.20 13.95
N GLY A 51 2.82 1.10 14.07
CA GLY A 51 3.78 1.77 13.19
C GLY A 51 3.30 2.00 11.75
N ALA A 52 1.98 1.98 11.48
CA ALA A 52 1.39 2.18 10.15
C ALA A 52 1.99 3.37 9.38
N LEU A 53 2.08 4.55 10.01
CA LEU A 53 2.63 5.75 9.38
C LEU A 53 4.09 5.58 8.97
N THR A 54 4.94 4.99 9.82
CA THR A 54 6.34 4.73 9.52
C THR A 54 6.49 3.75 8.36
N ILE A 55 5.61 2.75 8.27
CA ILE A 55 5.58 1.78 7.16
C ILE A 55 5.20 2.50 5.86
N ILE A 56 4.12 3.29 5.87
CA ILE A 56 3.67 4.08 4.71
C ILE A 56 4.78 5.02 4.22
N GLU A 57 5.45 5.72 5.13
CA GLU A 57 6.58 6.61 4.79
C GLU A 57 7.74 5.86 4.14
N SER A 58 8.07 4.68 4.65
CA SER A 58 9.16 3.84 4.12
C SER A 58 8.82 3.35 2.71
N LEU A 59 7.62 2.81 2.51
CA LEU A 59 7.13 2.35 1.22
C LEU A 59 7.06 3.48 0.19
N LYS A 60 6.58 4.67 0.60
CA LYS A 60 6.51 5.84 -0.29
C LYS A 60 7.88 6.29 -0.77
N LYS A 61 8.91 6.20 0.08
CA LYS A 61 10.31 6.50 -0.31
C LYS A 61 10.85 5.46 -1.28
N GLU A 62 10.65 4.19 -0.95
CA GLU A 62 11.16 3.06 -1.76
C GLU A 62 10.50 3.00 -3.15
N TRP A 63 9.18 3.22 -3.22
CA TRP A 63 8.39 3.08 -4.44
C TRP A 63 8.16 4.40 -5.17
N LYS A 64 9.04 5.37 -4.94
CA LYS A 64 9.00 6.65 -5.65
C LYS A 64 9.06 6.40 -7.17
N GLY A 65 8.01 6.84 -7.87
CA GLY A 65 7.89 6.69 -9.32
C GLY A 65 7.29 5.37 -9.79
N LYS A 66 6.83 4.50 -8.89
CA LYS A 66 6.01 3.33 -9.24
C LYS A 66 4.53 3.72 -9.27
N ASP A 67 3.78 3.08 -10.15
CA ASP A 67 2.32 3.20 -10.21
C ASP A 67 1.69 2.42 -9.06
N ILE A 68 1.54 3.07 -7.91
CA ILE A 68 0.92 2.46 -6.74
C ILE A 68 0.25 3.51 -5.85
N ILE A 69 -0.87 3.13 -5.25
CA ILE A 69 -1.54 3.89 -4.19
C ILE A 69 -1.40 3.13 -2.87
N ILE A 70 -0.84 3.80 -1.87
CA ILE A 70 -0.76 3.34 -0.49
C ILE A 70 -1.44 4.37 0.39
N GLY A 71 -2.35 3.91 1.26
CA GLY A 71 -3.08 4.72 2.23
C GLY A 71 -3.20 4.04 3.57
#